data_AF-A0ABD5WIZ9-F1
#
_entry.id   AF-A0ABD5WIZ9-F1
#
_cell.length_a   1.000
_cell.length_b   1.000
_cell.length_c   1.000
_cell.angle_alpha   90.00
_cell.angle_beta   90.00
_cell.angle_gamma   90.00
#
_symmetry.space_group_name_H-M   'P 1'
#
loop_
_entity.id
_entity.type
_entity.pdbx_description
1 polymer ?
#
loop_
_entity_poly.entity_id
_entity_poly.type
_entity_poly.pdbx_seq_one_letter_code
_entity_poly.pdbx_strand_id
1 'polypeptide(L)' 'MNGTLYCQFRDDPERAAYLLDSEVFDARVELRSRAGEVEQRWHLPDDDITTDWVPV' A
#
# COMPACT_ATOMS: atom_id res chain seq x y z
N MET A 1 8.57 -10.74 -14.23
CA MET A 1 7.23 -10.79 -14.87
C MET A 1 6.54 -9.55 -14.32
N ASN A 2 6.43 -8.46 -15.08
CA ASN A 2 6.04 -7.15 -14.52
C ASN A 2 4.51 -7.03 -14.54
N GLY A 3 3.87 -7.36 -13.43
CA GLY A 3 2.44 -7.16 -13.22
C GLY A 3 2.23 -6.15 -12.09
N THR A 4 1.84 -4.93 -12.40
CA THR A 4 1.39 -3.97 -11.39
C THR A 4 -0.11 -4.16 -11.16
N LEU A 5 -0.50 -4.65 -9.99
CA LEU A 5 -1.90 -4.74 -9.57
C LEU A 5 -2.18 -3.64 -8.54
N TYR A 6 -3.10 -2.73 -8.86
CA TYR A 6 -3.63 -1.74 -7.92
C TYR A 6 -4.97 -2.24 -7.36
N CYS A 7 -4.99 -2.72 -6.11
CA CYS A 7 -6.22 -3.10 -5.42
C CYS A 7 -6.64 -2.00 -4.44
N GLN A 8 -7.74 -1.30 -4.74
CA GLN A 8 -8.42 -0.44 -3.78
C GLN A 8 -9.59 -1.22 -3.16
N PHE A 9 -9.47 -1.64 -1.90
CA PHE A 9 -10.59 -2.17 -1.13
C PHE A 9 -11.36 -0.99 -0.55
N ARG A 10 -12.61 -0.80 -1.00
CA ARG A 10 -13.57 0.07 -0.32
C ARG A 10 -14.52 -0.84 0.48
N ASP A 11 -14.76 -0.49 1.74
CA ASP A 11 -15.75 -1.11 2.63
C ASP A 11 -15.49 -2.55 3.13
N ASP A 12 -14.26 -3.08 3.01
CA ASP A 12 -13.88 -4.38 3.61
C ASP A 12 -12.42 -4.37 4.15
N PRO A 13 -12.20 -3.81 5.36
CA PRO A 13 -10.86 -3.64 5.92
C PRO A 13 -10.20 -4.94 6.36
N GLU A 14 -10.97 -5.96 6.75
CA GLU A 14 -10.43 -7.26 7.19
C GLU A 14 -9.85 -8.03 6.00
N ARG A 15 -10.57 -8.06 4.88
CA ARG A 15 -10.08 -8.69 3.65
C ARG A 15 -8.91 -7.93 3.04
N ALA A 16 -8.91 -6.60 3.15
CA ALA A 16 -7.76 -5.78 2.76
C ALA A 16 -6.53 -6.15 3.59
N ALA A 17 -6.63 -6.21 4.92
CA ALA A 17 -5.53 -6.61 5.79
C ALA A 17 -5.01 -8.02 5.46
N TYR A 18 -5.90 -8.99 5.29
CA TYR A 18 -5.53 -10.37 4.95
C TYR A 18 -4.70 -10.45 3.66
N LEU A 19 -5.10 -9.72 2.60
CA LEU A 19 -4.37 -9.73 1.34
C LEU A 19 -3.04 -8.98 1.43
N LEU A 20 -3.00 -7.87 2.18
CA LEU A 20 -1.78 -7.12 2.41
C LEU A 20 -0.74 -7.90 3.23
N ASP A 21 -1.18 -8.82 4.08
CA ASP A 21 -0.31 -9.70 4.89
C ASP A 21 0.06 -11.00 4.16
N SER A 22 -0.56 -11.32 3.03
CA SER A 22 -0.42 -12.63 2.38
C SER A 22 0.90 -12.87 1.62
N GLU A 23 1.90 -11.99 1.73
CA GLU A 23 3.19 -12.04 1.00
C GLU A 23 3.04 -12.20 -0.54
N VAL A 24 1.85 -12.02 -1.09
CA VAL A 24 1.56 -12.19 -2.52
C VAL A 24 1.94 -10.97 -3.36
N PHE A 25 2.46 -9.93 -2.74
CA PHE A 25 2.76 -8.66 -3.38
C PHE A 25 4.21 -8.23 -3.10
N ASP A 26 4.95 -7.95 -4.18
CA ASP A 26 6.31 -7.41 -4.10
C ASP A 26 6.34 -6.01 -3.43
N ALA A 27 5.22 -5.27 -3.47
CA ALA A 27 5.08 -3.96 -2.83
C ALA A 27 3.63 -3.59 -2.51
N ARG A 28 3.46 -2.78 -1.46
CA ARG A 28 2.19 -2.16 -1.04
C ARG A 28 2.31 -0.64 -1.03
N VAL A 29 1.29 0.07 -1.54
CA VAL A 29 1.16 1.53 -1.35
C VAL A 29 0.09 1.82 -0.29
N GLU A 30 0.41 2.70 0.66
CA GLU A 30 -0.55 3.25 1.60
C GLU A 30 -0.85 4.71 1.22
N LEU A 31 -2.12 5.08 1.26
CA LEU A 31 -2.60 6.44 1.01
C LEU A 31 -3.21 7.00 2.29
N ARG A 32 -2.97 8.28 2.56
CA ARG A 32 -3.68 9.01 3.61
C ARG A 32 -4.05 10.40 3.14
N SER A 33 -5.08 10.96 3.77
CA SER A 33 -5.38 12.40 3.66
C SER A 33 -4.99 13.10 4.95
N ARG A 34 -4.15 14.13 4.86
CA ARG A 34 -3.73 14.96 5.99
C ARG A 34 -3.78 16.43 5.59
N ALA A 35 -4.50 17.24 6.37
CA ALA A 35 -4.66 18.68 6.13
C ALA A 35 -5.17 19.03 4.71
N GLY A 36 -5.95 18.14 4.08
CA GLY A 36 -6.47 18.34 2.72
C GLY A 36 -5.52 17.90 1.61
N GLU A 37 -4.31 17.46 1.94
CA GLU A 37 -3.35 16.88 1.00
C GLU A 37 -3.42 15.36 1.03
N VAL A 38 -3.18 14.72 -0.12
CA VAL A 38 -3.07 13.26 -0.22
C VAL A 38 -1.59 12.93 -0.27
N GLU A 39 -1.17 12.07 0.66
CA GLU A 39 0.19 11.56 0.74
C GLU A 39 0.18 10.05 0.49
N GLN A 40 1.30 9.54 0.00
CA GLN A 40 1.56 8.11 -0.18
C GLN A 40 2.86 7.68 0.50
N ARG A 41 2.93 6.40 0.85
CA ARG A 41 4.20 5.71 1.15
C ARG A 41 4.17 4.29 0.60
N TRP A 42 5.36 3.75 0.33
CA TRP A 42 5.55 2.40 -0.17
C TRP A 42 6.10 1.49 0.93
N HIS A 43 5.70 0.23 0.89
CA HIS A 43 6.24 -0.87 1.68
C HIS A 43 6.72 -1.95 0.71
N LEU A 44 8.00 -2.31 0.77
CA LEU A 44 8.60 -3.41 0.03
C LEU A 44 9.02 -4.47 1.05
N PRO A 45 8.16 -5.47 1.35
CA PRO A 45 8.37 -6.40 2.45
C PRO A 45 9.61 -7.29 2.26
N ASP A 46 9.93 -7.65 1.02
CA ASP A 46 11.09 -8.49 0.69
C ASP A 46 12.42 -7.87 1.13
N ASP A 47 12.49 -6.52 1.12
CA ASP A 47 13.68 -5.76 1.47
C ASP A 47 13.57 -5.09 2.86
N ASP A 48 12.46 -5.29 3.58
CA ASP A 48 12.11 -4.57 4.81
C ASP A 48 12.20 -3.03 4.65
N ILE A 49 11.77 -2.53 3.49
CA ILE A 49 11.82 -1.09 3.18
C ILE A 49 10.44 -0.47 3.37
N THR A 50 10.39 0.63 4.12
CA THR A 50 9.26 1.54 4.16
C THR A 50 9.71 2.95 3.82
N THR A 51 9.09 3.57 2.82
CA THR A 51 9.45 4.94 2.42
C THR A 51 8.80 5.97 3.35
N ASP A 52 9.36 7.17 3.36
CA ASP A 52 8.69 8.33 3.92
C ASP A 52 7.37 8.63 3.19
N TRP A 53 6.49 9.36 3.88
CA TRP A 53 5.31 9.94 3.25
C TRP A 53 5.72 11.03 2.28
N VAL A 54 5.26 10.92 1.04
CA VAL A 54 5.45 11.94 0.01
C VAL A 54 4.10 12.35 -0.57
N PRO A 55 3.94 13.60 -1.03
CA PRO A 55 2.75 13.99 -1.78
C PRO A 55 2.52 13.05 -2.97
N VAL A 56 1.25 12.75 -3.25
CA VAL A 56 0.84 12.01 -4.47
C VAL A 56 1.05 12.87 -5.71
#